data_AF-A0A954LMZ9-F1
#
_entry.id   AF-A0A954LMZ9-F1
#
_cell.length_a   1.000
_cell.length_b   1.000
_cell.length_c   1.000
_cell.angle_alpha   90.00
_cell.angle_beta   90.00
_cell.angle_gamma   90.00
#
_symmetry.space_group_name_H-M   'P 1'
#
loop_
_entity.id
_entity.type
_entity.pdbx_description
1 polymer ?
#
loop_
_entity_poly.entity_id
_entity_poly.type
_entity_poly.pdbx_seq_one_letter_code
_entity_poly.pdbx_strand_id
1 'polypeptide(L)'
;MIRKRATHRAGLAPLELVLVLPILLFVMALMINLGTGGAWKIRTQINARHSAWRALEHRTGQGDPHPGNWPDDARLQSNGTSLSPVPFDPYVGHVVARGPVIVDPVTGEFLPVRSGYLDMQPRLVEGEAAIARPYPLLQT
;
A
#
# COMPACT_ATOMS: atom_id res chain seq x y z
N MET A 1 -38.31 22.45 66.83
CA MET A 1 -37.10 21.69 66.45
C MET A 1 -37.42 20.89 65.18
N ILE A 2 -37.04 21.39 64.01
CA ILE A 2 -37.46 20.83 62.70
C ILE A 2 -36.36 19.90 62.17
N ARG A 3 -36.65 18.60 62.11
CA ARG A 3 -35.74 17.58 61.54
C ARG A 3 -35.78 17.68 60.01
N LYS A 4 -34.68 18.13 59.38
CA LYS A 4 -34.51 18.03 57.92
C LYS A 4 -34.33 16.56 57.54
N ARG A 5 -35.26 15.99 56.78
CA ARG A 5 -35.06 14.69 56.11
C ARG A 5 -34.12 14.90 54.93
N ALA A 6 -32.96 14.25 54.95
CA ALA A 6 -32.09 14.18 53.79
C ALA A 6 -32.77 13.32 52.72
N THR A 7 -33.19 13.93 51.62
CA THR A 7 -33.68 13.21 50.44
C THR A 7 -32.51 12.47 49.80
N HIS A 8 -32.47 11.15 49.96
CA HIS A 8 -31.51 10.28 49.31
C HIS A 8 -31.80 10.26 47.80
N ARG A 9 -31.06 11.05 47.02
CA ARG A 9 -31.14 11.02 45.56
C ARG A 9 -30.55 9.69 45.10
N ALA A 10 -31.41 8.78 44.63
CA ALA A 10 -30.94 7.57 43.97
C ALA A 10 -30.13 7.97 42.74
N GLY A 11 -28.87 7.53 42.66
CA GLY A 11 -27.99 7.86 41.55
C GLY A 11 -28.50 7.25 40.25
N LEU A 12 -28.58 8.06 39.18
CA LEU A 12 -28.95 7.64 37.82
C LEU A 12 -27.85 6.80 37.12
N ALA A 13 -26.79 6.43 37.84
CA ALA A 13 -25.65 5.66 37.34
C ALA A 13 -26.03 4.37 36.56
N PRO A 14 -27.06 3.58 36.95
CA PRO A 14 -27.47 2.43 36.17
C PRO A 14 -28.06 2.82 34.80
N LEU A 15 -28.77 3.94 34.72
CA LEU A 15 -29.37 4.44 33.48
C LEU A 15 -28.28 4.97 32.53
N GLU A 16 -27.33 5.73 33.07
CA GLU A 16 -26.19 6.24 32.32
C GLU A 16 -25.35 5.10 31.73
N LEU A 17 -25.12 4.02 32.51
CA LEU A 17 -24.40 2.83 32.04
C LEU A 17 -25.11 2.16 30.85
N VAL A 18 -26.43 1.99 30.94
CA VAL A 18 -27.22 1.35 29.88
C VAL A 18 -27.25 2.21 28.61
N LEU A 19 -27.29 3.53 28.74
CA LEU A 19 -27.27 4.45 27.59
C LEU A 19 -25.89 4.52 26.92
N VAL A 20 -24.80 4.38 27.68
CA VAL A 20 -23.42 4.43 27.16
C VAL A 20 -23.03 3.12 26.47
N LEU A 21 -23.55 1.98 26.93
CA LEU A 21 -23.21 0.65 26.40
C LEU A 21 -23.36 0.52 24.87
N PRO A 22 -24.50 0.89 24.23
CA PRO A 22 -24.63 0.79 22.78
C PRO A 22 -23.66 1.70 22.03
N ILE A 23 -23.34 2.88 22.59
CA ILE A 23 -22.36 3.81 22.00
C ILE A 23 -20.97 3.19 22.03
N LEU A 24 -20.56 2.58 23.15
CA LEU A 24 -19.28 1.90 23.27
C LEU A 24 -19.17 0.70 22.32
N LEU A 25 -20.24 -0.11 22.20
CA LEU A 25 -20.26 -1.23 21.26
C LEU A 25 -20.16 -0.74 19.81
N PHE A 26 -20.83 0.37 19.47
CA PHE A 26 -20.74 0.97 18.15
C PHE A 26 -19.31 1.45 17.83
N VAL A 27 -18.66 2.14 18.77
CA VAL A 27 -17.27 2.60 18.61
C VAL A 27 -16.31 1.41 18.46
N MET A 28 -16.47 0.37 19.28
CA MET A 28 -15.68 -0.86 19.18
C MET A 28 -15.88 -1.53 17.81
N ALA A 29 -17.11 -1.62 17.33
CA ALA A 29 -17.40 -2.19 16.02
C ALA A 29 -16.75 -1.38 14.89
N LEU A 30 -16.79 -0.05 14.98
CA LEU A 30 -16.14 0.84 14.02
C LEU A 30 -14.61 0.64 14.01
N MET A 31 -13.98 0.57 15.18
CA MET A 31 -12.53 0.33 15.30
C MET A 31 -12.13 -0.98 14.64
N ILE A 32 -12.89 -2.06 14.84
CA ILE A 32 -12.61 -3.38 14.26
C ILE A 32 -12.74 -3.34 12.73
N ASN A 33 -13.80 -2.72 12.21
CA ASN A 33 -14.02 -2.63 10.76
C ASN A 33 -12.94 -1.79 10.08
N LEU A 34 -12.60 -0.62 10.65
CA LEU A 34 -11.56 0.26 10.10
C LEU A 34 -10.17 -0.38 10.21
N GLY A 35 -9.84 -1.01 11.34
CA GLY A 35 -8.57 -1.70 11.53
C GLY A 35 -8.39 -2.83 10.53
N THR A 36 -9.43 -3.62 10.31
CA THR A 36 -9.43 -4.73 9.35
C THR A 36 -9.33 -4.22 7.91
N GLY A 37 -10.11 -3.19 7.53
CA GLY A 37 -10.04 -2.57 6.21
C GLY A 37 -8.67 -1.96 5.92
N GLY A 38 -8.08 -1.27 6.89
CA GLY A 38 -6.73 -0.70 6.80
C GLY A 38 -5.65 -1.78 6.63
N ALA A 39 -5.72 -2.86 7.42
CA ALA A 39 -4.78 -3.98 7.30
C ALA A 39 -4.82 -4.61 5.90
N TRP A 40 -6.01 -4.85 5.35
CA TRP A 40 -6.16 -5.35 3.98
C TRP A 40 -5.68 -4.35 2.93
N LYS A 41 -5.93 -3.06 3.11
CA LYS A 41 -5.42 -2.03 2.19
C LYS A 41 -3.89 -2.05 2.14
N ILE A 42 -3.20 -2.07 3.28
CA ILE A 42 -1.73 -2.16 3.33
C ILE A 42 -1.26 -3.43 2.60
N ARG A 43 -1.90 -4.56 2.88
CA ARG A 43 -1.56 -5.84 2.25
C ARG A 43 -1.73 -5.82 0.73
N THR A 44 -2.81 -5.21 0.22
CA THR A 44 -3.03 -5.05 -1.22
C THR A 44 -1.94 -4.19 -1.86
N GLN A 45 -1.48 -3.12 -1.19
CA GLN A 45 -0.41 -2.26 -1.71
C GLN A 45 0.95 -2.99 -1.77
N ILE A 46 1.25 -3.81 -0.76
CA ILE A 46 2.46 -4.63 -0.76
C ILE A 46 2.41 -5.62 -1.92
N ASN A 47 1.28 -6.29 -2.13
CA ASN A 47 1.14 -7.26 -3.20
C ASN A 47 1.14 -6.61 -4.59
N ALA A 48 0.54 -5.43 -4.74
CA ALA A 48 0.67 -4.64 -5.97
C ALA A 48 2.14 -4.38 -6.31
N ARG A 49 2.96 -3.93 -5.36
CA ARG A 49 4.41 -3.75 -5.58
C ARG A 49 5.14 -5.05 -5.90
N HIS A 50 4.79 -6.14 -5.20
CA HIS A 50 5.35 -7.46 -5.47
C HIS A 50 5.01 -7.93 -6.91
N SER A 51 3.78 -7.67 -7.37
CA SER A 51 3.35 -8.00 -8.73
C SER A 51 4.13 -7.25 -9.80
N ALA A 52 4.45 -5.97 -9.59
CA ALA A 52 5.32 -5.21 -10.47
C ALA A 52 6.75 -5.78 -10.46
N TRP A 53 7.28 -6.09 -9.27
CA TRP A 53 8.64 -6.59 -9.08
C TRP A 53 8.91 -7.94 -9.76
N ARG A 54 7.94 -8.86 -9.75
CA ARG A 54 8.04 -10.17 -10.44
C ARG A 54 7.95 -10.07 -11.96
N ALA A 55 7.48 -8.94 -12.47
CA ALA A 55 7.28 -8.66 -13.89
C ALA A 55 8.34 -7.70 -14.48
N LEU A 56 9.35 -7.33 -13.68
CA LEU A 56 10.52 -6.62 -14.17
C LEU A 56 11.28 -7.46 -15.21
N GLU A 57 11.95 -6.77 -16.15
CA GLU A 57 12.70 -7.41 -17.22
C GLU A 57 13.64 -8.51 -16.71
N HIS A 58 13.70 -9.62 -17.45
CA HIS A 58 14.36 -10.89 -17.09
C HIS A 58 13.66 -11.73 -16.02
N ARG A 59 12.55 -11.27 -15.44
CA ARG A 59 11.65 -12.08 -14.60
C ARG A 59 10.33 -12.27 -15.32
N THR A 60 9.90 -13.52 -15.47
CA THR A 60 8.66 -13.86 -16.17
C THR A 60 7.50 -14.10 -15.19
N GLY A 61 7.74 -14.07 -13.88
CA GLY A 61 6.77 -14.44 -12.86
C GLY A 61 6.26 -15.89 -12.93
N GLN A 62 6.60 -16.67 -13.97
CA GLN A 62 6.08 -18.02 -14.23
C GLN A 62 6.46 -19.04 -13.14
N GLY A 63 7.56 -18.81 -12.42
CA GLY A 63 8.01 -19.67 -11.32
C GLY A 63 7.68 -19.13 -9.92
N ASP A 64 6.95 -18.03 -9.81
CA ASP A 64 6.64 -17.36 -8.55
C ASP A 64 5.11 -17.37 -8.32
N PRO A 65 4.56 -18.48 -7.76
CA PRO A 65 3.13 -18.59 -7.51
C PRO A 65 2.69 -17.49 -6.53
N HIS A 66 1.38 -17.20 -6.53
CA HIS A 66 0.85 -16.25 -5.56
C HIS A 66 1.23 -16.68 -4.13
N PRO A 67 1.58 -15.72 -3.24
CA PRO A 67 1.89 -16.03 -1.86
C PRO A 67 0.78 -16.92 -1.29
N GLY A 68 1.11 -18.04 -0.62
CA GLY A 68 0.09 -19.00 -0.17
C GLY A 68 -0.93 -18.44 0.83
N ASN A 69 -0.70 -17.23 1.34
CA ASN A 69 -1.62 -16.50 2.20
C ASN A 69 -2.51 -15.48 1.44
N TRP A 70 -2.30 -15.31 0.13
CA TRP A 70 -3.11 -14.47 -0.75
C TRP A 70 -4.36 -15.23 -1.17
N PRO A 71 -5.56 -14.65 -0.99
CA PRO A 71 -6.80 -15.37 -1.28
C PRO A 71 -6.98 -15.71 -2.77
N ASP A 72 -7.59 -16.85 -3.06
CA ASP A 72 -7.84 -17.31 -4.44
C ASP A 72 -8.81 -16.42 -5.22
N ASP A 73 -9.70 -15.72 -4.50
CA ASP A 73 -10.64 -14.74 -5.05
C ASP A 73 -10.01 -13.36 -5.33
N ALA A 74 -8.74 -13.16 -4.94
CA ALA A 74 -8.02 -11.91 -5.10
C ALA A 74 -7.22 -11.88 -6.42
N ARG A 75 -7.27 -10.73 -7.11
CA ARG A 75 -6.53 -10.50 -8.36
C ARG A 75 -5.16 -9.92 -8.06
N LEU A 76 -4.16 -10.39 -8.81
CA LEU A 76 -2.78 -9.88 -8.77
C LEU A 76 -2.22 -9.86 -10.18
N GLN A 77 -1.99 -8.67 -10.75
CA GLN A 77 -1.61 -8.48 -12.14
C GLN A 77 -0.53 -7.42 -12.27
N SER A 78 0.22 -7.45 -13.37
CA SER A 78 1.23 -6.45 -13.70
C SER A 78 1.05 -6.02 -15.14
N ASN A 79 0.96 -4.72 -15.38
CA ASN A 79 0.84 -4.14 -16.71
C ASN A 79 2.22 -3.64 -17.17
N GLY A 80 2.68 -4.17 -18.30
CA GLY A 80 4.07 -4.01 -18.78
C GLY A 80 4.40 -2.65 -19.40
N THR A 81 3.49 -1.68 -19.38
CA THR A 81 3.72 -0.35 -19.96
C THR A 81 2.96 0.69 -19.16
N SER A 82 3.57 1.16 -18.08
CA SER A 82 3.11 2.37 -17.41
C SER A 82 3.80 3.58 -18.02
N LEU A 83 3.06 4.67 -18.22
CA LEU A 83 3.65 5.92 -18.67
C LEU A 83 4.62 6.43 -17.58
N SER A 84 5.82 6.83 -17.99
CA SER A 84 6.72 7.52 -17.05
C SER A 84 5.98 8.73 -16.47
N PRO A 85 5.95 8.90 -15.13
CA PRO A 85 5.33 10.06 -14.51
C PRO A 85 6.06 11.36 -14.88
N VAL A 86 7.27 11.26 -15.45
CA VAL A 86 8.02 12.37 -16.01
C VAL A 86 8.12 12.18 -17.53
N PRO A 87 7.62 13.11 -18.35
CA PRO A 87 7.52 12.95 -19.80
C PRO A 87 8.89 12.96 -20.52
N PHE A 88 9.93 13.53 -19.90
CA PHE A 88 11.29 13.59 -20.44
C PHE A 88 12.31 13.43 -19.30
N ASP A 89 13.48 12.86 -19.56
CA ASP A 89 14.56 12.80 -18.56
C ASP A 89 15.08 14.22 -18.23
N PRO A 90 14.87 14.73 -17.00
CA PRO A 90 15.34 16.07 -16.62
C PRO A 90 16.87 16.15 -16.56
N TYR A 91 17.57 15.01 -16.53
CA TYR A 91 19.02 14.93 -16.45
C TYR A 91 19.70 14.68 -17.80
N VAL A 92 18.97 14.76 -18.93
CA VAL A 92 19.53 14.51 -20.27
C VAL A 92 20.74 15.41 -20.58
N GLY A 93 20.75 16.66 -20.08
CA GLY A 93 21.85 17.61 -20.25
C GLY A 93 22.93 17.57 -19.16
N HIS A 94 22.78 16.74 -18.11
CA HIS A 94 23.66 16.75 -16.95
C HIS A 94 24.68 15.62 -17.02
N VAL A 95 25.87 15.92 -17.56
CA VAL A 95 26.98 14.95 -17.72
C VAL A 95 27.35 14.28 -16.38
N VAL A 96 27.27 15.02 -15.27
CA VAL A 96 27.62 14.53 -13.93
C VAL A 96 26.66 13.44 -13.42
N ALA A 97 25.40 13.46 -13.87
CA ALA A 97 24.38 12.50 -13.44
C ALA A 97 24.47 11.14 -14.15
N ARG A 98 25.24 11.05 -15.25
CA ARG A 98 25.35 9.84 -16.09
C ARG A 98 26.62 9.02 -15.84
N GLY A 99 27.38 9.36 -14.80
CA GLY A 99 28.59 8.67 -14.40
C GLY A 99 29.85 9.17 -15.13
N PRO A 100 31.04 8.78 -14.65
CA PRO A 100 32.29 9.19 -15.26
C PRO A 100 32.42 8.61 -16.66
N VAL A 101 32.87 9.44 -17.59
CA VAL A 101 33.24 8.99 -18.94
C VAL A 101 34.56 8.23 -18.80
N ILE A 102 34.51 6.91 -18.97
CA ILE A 102 35.71 6.08 -18.96
C ILE A 102 36.38 6.21 -20.32
N VAL A 103 37.62 6.71 -20.30
CA VAL A 103 38.49 6.80 -21.48
C VAL A 103 39.47 5.65 -21.41
N ASP A 104 39.58 4.87 -22.48
CA ASP A 104 40.62 3.85 -22.59
C ASP A 104 42.01 4.54 -22.59
N PRO A 105 42.90 4.24 -21.62
CA PRO A 105 44.20 4.89 -21.52
C PRO A 105 45.15 4.56 -22.68
N VAL A 106 44.88 3.51 -23.47
CA VAL A 106 45.74 3.07 -24.57
C VAL A 106 45.30 3.65 -25.91
N THR A 107 44.00 3.63 -26.19
CA THR A 107 43.44 4.09 -27.48
C THR A 107 42.95 5.53 -27.44
N GLY A 108 42.71 6.10 -26.25
CA GLY A 108 42.11 7.42 -26.09
C GLY A 108 40.62 7.46 -26.47
N GLU A 109 40.02 6.31 -26.81
CA GLU A 109 38.61 6.23 -27.16
C GLU A 109 37.72 6.25 -25.92
N PHE A 110 36.56 6.88 -26.09
CA PHE A 110 35.50 6.88 -25.09
C PHE A 110 34.81 5.53 -25.08
N LEU A 111 34.73 4.84 -23.93
CA LEU A 111 33.84 3.70 -23.80
C LEU A 111 32.39 4.22 -23.74
N PRO A 112 31.55 3.95 -24.76
CA PRO A 112 30.18 4.44 -24.75
C PRO A 112 29.38 3.68 -23.69
N VAL A 113 28.84 4.42 -22.72
CA VAL A 113 27.83 3.88 -21.80
C VAL A 113 26.56 3.61 -22.60
N ARG A 114 26.07 2.37 -22.55
CA ARG A 114 24.81 1.99 -23.21
C ARG A 114 23.62 2.62 -22.48
N SER A 115 23.25 3.82 -22.89
CA SER A 115 22.21 4.66 -22.28
C SER A 115 20.83 3.98 -22.21
N GLY A 116 20.51 3.09 -23.14
CA GLY A 116 19.25 2.34 -23.14
C GLY A 116 19.05 1.41 -21.95
N TYR A 117 20.11 1.02 -21.23
CA TYR A 117 19.99 0.26 -19.98
C TYR A 117 19.90 1.14 -18.73
N LEU A 118 20.34 2.40 -18.83
CA LEU A 118 20.27 3.37 -17.73
C LEU A 118 18.95 4.14 -17.75
N ASP A 119 18.27 4.17 -18.89
CA ASP A 119 16.95 4.74 -18.99
C ASP A 119 15.91 3.83 -18.31
N MET A 120 15.36 4.33 -17.20
CA MET A 120 14.33 3.63 -16.42
C MET A 120 12.91 3.87 -16.99
N GLN A 121 12.73 4.80 -17.94
CA GLN A 121 11.43 5.19 -18.48
C GLN A 121 10.76 4.11 -19.37
N PRO A 122 11.45 3.49 -20.35
CA PRO A 122 10.80 2.58 -21.29
C PRO A 122 10.37 1.23 -20.68
N ARG A 123 10.63 1.02 -19.38
CA ARG A 123 10.40 -0.26 -18.69
C ARG A 123 9.70 -0.09 -17.34
N LEU A 124 8.89 0.96 -17.22
CA LEU A 124 8.05 1.14 -16.03
C LEU A 124 6.93 0.09 -16.04
N VAL A 125 6.89 -0.74 -15.00
CA VAL A 125 5.85 -1.75 -14.79
C VAL A 125 4.93 -1.28 -13.68
N GLU A 126 3.63 -1.32 -13.94
CA GLU A 126 2.62 -1.06 -12.92
C GLU A 126 2.09 -2.38 -12.36
N GLY A 127 1.95 -2.44 -11.04
CA GLY A 127 1.42 -3.60 -10.35
C GLY A 127 0.03 -3.31 -9.80
N GLU A 128 -0.89 -4.24 -10.01
CA GLU A 128 -2.27 -4.15 -9.58
C GLU A 128 -2.60 -5.33 -8.65
N ALA A 129 -3.27 -5.02 -7.54
CA ALA A 129 -3.82 -6.02 -6.64
C ALA A 129 -5.22 -5.59 -6.18
N ALA A 130 -6.19 -6.50 -6.32
CA ALA A 130 -7.58 -6.25 -5.95
C ALA A 130 -8.14 -7.40 -5.14
N ILE A 131 -8.93 -7.08 -4.12
CA ILE A 131 -9.62 -8.06 -3.28
C ILE A 131 -10.98 -7.51 -2.88
N ALA A 132 -12.01 -8.35 -2.95
CA ALA A 132 -13.33 -8.05 -2.44
C ALA A 132 -13.52 -8.80 -1.11
N ARG A 133 -13.78 -8.07 -0.01
CA ARG A 133 -14.02 -8.66 1.31
C ARG A 133 -15.21 -7.98 1.98
N PRO A 134 -16.12 -8.74 2.61
CA PRO A 134 -17.14 -8.16 3.47
C PRO A 134 -16.49 -7.60 4.75
N TYR A 135 -17.12 -6.58 5.31
CA TYR A 135 -16.72 -6.07 6.62
C TYR A 135 -17.09 -7.07 7.71
N PRO A 136 -16.19 -7.37 8.66
CA PRO A 136 -16.42 -8.41 9.66
C PRO A 136 -17.72 -8.23 10.46
N LEU A 137 -18.07 -6.99 10.80
CA LEU A 137 -19.22 -6.66 11.66
C LEU A 137 -20.39 -6.00 10.90
N LEU A 138 -20.28 -5.83 9.58
CA LEU A 138 -21.32 -5.29 8.71
C LEU A 138 -21.50 -6.25 7.52
N GLN A 139 -21.93 -7.46 7.83
CA GLN A 139 -22.27 -8.47 6.82
C GLN A 139 -23.72 -8.23 6.40
N THR A 140 -23.91 -7.74 5.17
CA THR A 140 -25.21 -7.62 4.50
C THR A 140 -25.42 -8.79 3.57
#